data_AF-A0A965TSP4-F1
#
_entry.id   AF-A0A965TSP4-F1
#
_cell.length_a   1.000
_cell.length_b   1.000
_cell.length_c   1.000
_cell.angle_alpha   90.00
_cell.angle_beta   90.00
_cell.angle_gamma   90.00
#
_symmetry.space_group_name_H-M   'P 1'
#
loop_
_entity.id
_entity.type
_entity.pdbx_description
1 polymer ?
#
loop_
_entity_poly.entity_id
_entity_poly.type
_entity_poly.pdbx_seq_one_letter_code
_entity_poly.pdbx_strand_id
1 'polypeptide(L)' 'MSRRCITVSPDDDIREATRLMAAEQVRRLPVVEGDKVVGIVSLGDMARTHKFDMEASKALSEISENVKKL' A
#
# COMPACT_ATOMS: atom_id res chain seq x y z
N MET A 1 13.87 5.22 -11.96
CA MET A 1 12.55 4.81 -12.48
C MET A 1 12.37 3.33 -12.21
N SER A 2 11.34 2.97 -11.45
CA SER A 2 10.98 1.57 -11.20
C SER A 2 10.23 1.01 -12.39
N ARG A 3 10.50 -0.25 -12.76
CA ARG A 3 9.81 -0.95 -13.84
C ARG A 3 8.81 -1.92 -13.20
N ARG A 4 7.55 -1.93 -13.68
CA ARG A 4 6.41 -2.69 -13.13
C ARG A 4 5.98 -2.22 -11.72
N CYS A 5 5.32 -1.06 -11.65
CA CYS A 5 4.64 -0.66 -10.42
C CYS A 5 3.42 -1.54 -10.21
N ILE A 6 3.30 -2.14 -9.02
CA ILE A 6 2.05 -2.74 -8.57
C ILE A 6 1.02 -1.63 -8.33
N THR A 7 -0.23 -1.89 -8.71
CA THR A 7 -1.36 -0.97 -8.67
C THR A 7 -2.60 -1.64 -8.08
N VAL A 8 -3.57 -0.84 -7.65
CA VAL A 8 -4.89 -1.31 -7.17
C VAL A 8 -6.01 -0.62 -7.94
N SER A 9 -7.19 -1.26 -7.99
CA SER A 9 -8.44 -0.67 -8.48
C SER A 9 -9.07 0.25 -7.43
N PRO A 10 -9.87 1.28 -7.82
CA PRO A 10 -10.70 2.04 -6.87
C PRO A 10 -11.65 1.16 -6.04
N ASP A 11 -12.05 0.01 -6.57
CA ASP A 11 -12.99 -0.92 -5.94
C ASP A 11 -12.32 -1.97 -5.04
N ASP A 12 -10.98 -2.00 -4.97
CA ASP A 12 -10.25 -2.97 -4.16
C ASP A 12 -10.42 -2.70 -2.66
N ASP A 13 -10.52 -3.77 -1.86
CA ASP A 13 -10.57 -3.66 -0.41
C ASP A 13 -9.23 -3.13 0.13
N ILE A 14 -9.32 -2.12 1.01
CA ILE A 14 -8.15 -1.47 1.60
C ILE A 14 -7.22 -2.44 2.35
N ARG A 15 -7.76 -3.54 2.90
CA ARG A 15 -7.00 -4.59 3.59
C ARG A 15 -6.16 -5.40 2.60
N GLU A 16 -6.64 -5.58 1.37
CA GLU A 16 -5.85 -6.17 0.29
C GLU A 16 -4.73 -5.21 -0.11
N ALA A 17 -5.04 -3.92 -0.29
CA ALA A 17 -4.03 -2.91 -0.60
C ALA A 17 -2.90 -2.86 0.44
N THR A 18 -3.21 -2.94 1.75
CA THR A 18 -2.17 -3.01 2.80
C THR A 18 -1.35 -4.30 2.76
N ARG A 19 -1.97 -5.43 2.44
CA ARG A 19 -1.28 -6.72 2.32
C ARG A 19 -0.32 -6.70 1.12
N LEU A 20 -0.77 -6.14 0.01
CA LEU A 20 0.03 -5.97 -1.20
C LEU A 20 1.19 -5.00 -0.98
N MET A 21 0.97 -3.89 -0.26
CA MET A 21 2.04 -3.00 0.19
C MET A 21 3.12 -3.71 0.99
N ALA A 22 2.72 -4.57 1.94
CA ALA A 22 3.65 -5.35 2.75
C ALA A 22 4.41 -6.39 1.89
N ALA A 23 3.71 -7.14 1.04
CA ALA A 23 4.31 -8.15 0.18
C ALA A 23 5.34 -7.55 -0.80
N GLU A 24 5.00 -6.42 -1.43
CA GLU A 24 5.83 -5.74 -2.42
C GLU A 24 6.82 -4.74 -1.79
N GLN A 25 6.84 -4.63 -0.47
CA GLN A 25 7.76 -3.78 0.28
C GLN A 25 7.65 -2.28 -0.09
N VAL A 26 6.43 -1.83 -0.37
CA VAL A 26 6.11 -0.44 -0.71
C VAL A 26 5.08 0.14 0.24
N ARG A 27 5.11 1.46 0.47
CA ARG A 27 4.20 2.13 1.43
C ARG A 27 3.05 2.89 0.75
N ARG A 28 2.98 2.81 -0.57
CA ARG A 28 2.01 3.53 -1.41
C ARG A 28 1.76 2.74 -2.69
N LEU A 29 0.55 2.81 -3.19
CA LEU A 29 0.12 2.16 -4.43
C LEU A 29 -0.60 3.19 -5.30
N PRO A 30 -0.30 3.27 -6.61
CA PRO A 30 -1.15 3.97 -7.57
C PRO A 30 -2.51 3.27 -7.66
N VAL A 31 -3.57 4.07 -7.75
CA VAL A 31 -4.93 3.61 -8.03
C VAL A 31 -5.18 3.78 -9.52
N VAL A 32 -5.59 2.71 -10.20
CA VAL A 32 -5.76 2.65 -11.65
C VAL A 32 -7.17 2.18 -11.99
N GLU A 33 -7.83 2.90 -12.89
CA GLU A 33 -9.11 2.53 -13.49
C GLU A 33 -8.92 2.40 -15.01
N GLY A 34 -9.04 1.18 -15.52
CA GLY A 34 -8.64 0.86 -16.91
C GLY A 34 -7.16 1.16 -17.15
N ASP A 35 -6.86 2.00 -18.15
CA ASP A 35 -5.48 2.40 -18.49
C ASP A 35 -5.05 3.74 -17.85
N LYS A 36 -5.84 4.26 -16.89
CA LYS A 36 -5.61 5.58 -16.30
C LYS A 36 -5.29 5.51 -14.82
N VAL A 37 -4.24 6.21 -14.41
CA VAL A 37 -3.98 6.49 -12.99
C VAL A 37 -4.97 7.54 -12.52
N VAL A 38 -5.82 7.18 -11.56
CA VAL A 38 -6.85 8.06 -11.00
C VAL A 38 -6.49 8.59 -9.61
N GLY A 39 -5.47 8.03 -8.95
CA GLY A 39 -5.02 8.49 -7.65
C GLY A 39 -3.85 7.70 -7.08
N ILE A 40 -3.56 7.94 -5.80
CA ILE A 40 -2.59 7.21 -4.98
C ILE A 40 -3.23 6.97 -3.62
N VAL A 41 -3.00 5.77 -3.07
CA VAL A 41 -3.30 5.45 -1.67
C VAL A 41 -2.02 5.07 -0.95
N SER A 42 -1.87 5.53 0.29
CA SER A 42 -0.70 5.24 1.13
C SER A 42 -1.08 4.76 2.53
N LEU A 43 -0.15 4.07 3.20
CA LEU A 43 -0.30 3.72 4.62
C LEU A 43 -0.49 4.98 5.49
N GLY A 44 0.09 6.11 5.08
CA GLY A 44 -0.07 7.39 5.77
C GLY A 44 -1.51 7.92 5.68
N ASP A 45 -2.18 7.76 4.54
CA ASP A 45 -3.58 8.13 4.39
C ASP A 45 -4.46 7.31 5.33
N MET A 46 -4.23 5.99 5.38
CA MET A 46 -4.94 5.05 6.24
C MET A 46 -4.82 5.39 7.72
N ALA A 47 -3.59 5.67 8.18
CA ALA A 47 -3.29 6.05 9.56
C ALA A 47 -3.95 7.38 9.99
N ARG A 48 -4.35 8.25 9.04
CA ARG A 48 -5.10 9.47 9.35
C ARG A 48 -6.61 9.24 9.47
N THR A 49 -7.14 8.12 8.98
CA THR A 49 -8.59 7.86 9.02
C THR A 49 -9.06 7.24 10.33
N HIS A 50 -8.14 6.71 11.14
CA HIS A 50 -8.38 5.89 12.34
C HIS A 50 -9.15 4.58 12.11
N LYS A 51 -9.67 4.32 10.90
CA LYS A 51 -10.44 3.11 10.57
C LYS A 51 -9.57 1.90 10.26
N PHE A 52 -8.31 2.13 9.87
CA PHE A 52 -7.41 1.11 9.34
C PHE A 52 -6.04 1.14 10.03
N ASP A 53 -6.00 1.62 11.28
CA ASP A 53 -4.74 1.82 12.02
C ASP A 53 -4.00 0.50 12.25
N MET A 54 -4.75 -0.60 12.47
CA MET A 54 -4.17 -1.92 12.68
C MET A 54 -3.52 -2.45 11.40
N GLU A 55 -4.21 -2.35 10.27
CA GLU A 55 -3.72 -2.77 8.96
C GLU A 55 -2.50 -1.95 8.54
N ALA A 56 -2.57 -0.63 8.71
CA ALA A 56 -1.48 0.27 8.37
C ALA A 56 -0.24 0.00 9.23
N SER A 57 -0.43 -0.19 10.55
CA SER A 57 0.67 -0.48 11.48
C SER A 57 1.31 -1.83 11.19
N LYS A 58 0.49 -2.86 10.93
CA LYS A 58 0.97 -4.20 10.58
C LYS A 58 1.81 -4.17 9.30
N ALA A 59 1.28 -3.61 8.22
CA ALA A 59 1.99 -3.49 6.96
C ALA A 59 3.30 -2.69 7.11
N LEU A 60 3.27 -1.59 7.88
CA LEU A 60 4.45 -0.79 8.14
C LEU A 60 5.53 -1.56 8.92
N SER A 61 5.15 -2.40 9.90
CA SER A 61 6.08 -3.24 10.65
C SER A 61 6.76 -4.24 9.73
N GLU A 62 5.99 -4.97 8.92
CA GLU A 62 6.50 -5.98 7.98
C GLU A 62 7.48 -5.37 6.95
N ILE A 63 7.17 -4.18 6.43
CA ILE A 63 8.07 -3.44 5.52
C ILE A 63 9.35 -3.03 6.24
N SER A 64 9.26 -2.61 7.50
CA SER A 64 10.41 -2.09 8.25
C SER A 64 11.33 -3.19 8.80
N GLU A 65 10.80 -4.38 9.06
CA GLU A 65 11.58 -5.54 9.51
C GLU A 65 12.51 -6.09 8.43
N ASN A 66 12.13 -5.98 7.16
CA ASN A 66 12.97 -6.42 6.05
C ASN A 66 14.25 -5.59 5.89
N VAL A 67 14.25 -4.33 6.34
CA VAL A 67 15.45 -3.48 6.37
C VAL A 67 16.50 -4.02 7.35
N LYS A 68 16.09 -4.73 8.40
CA LYS A 68 17.02 -5.32 9.39
C LYS A 68 17.72 -6.59 8.92
N LYS A 69 17.33 -7.14 7.76
CA LYS A 69 17.92 -8.36 7.16
C LYS A 69 19.01 -8.06 6.12
N LEU A 70 19.30 -6.78 5.85
CA LEU A 70 20.41 -6.30 5.02
C LEU A 70 21.60 -5.92 5.91
#